data_AF-A0A9Q0N2R1-F1
#
_entry.id   AF-A0A9Q0N2R1-F1
#
_cell.length_a   1.000
_cell.length_b   1.000
_cell.length_c   1.000
_cell.angle_alpha   90.00
_cell.angle_beta   90.00
_cell.angle_gamma   90.00
#
_symmetry.space_group_name_H-M   'P 1'
#
loop_
_entity.id
_entity.type
_entity.pdbx_description
1 polymer ?
#
loop_
_entity_poly.entity_id
_entity_poly.type
_entity_poly.pdbx_seq_one_letter_code
_entity_poly.pdbx_strand_id
1 'polypeptide(L)'
;EVQNVWQEQFQDWNMIKHLEGKHPNAILDETAQQTDIFVFSQNTCRQAFLKWVVMTNQPFNAPEQHLNLTKCLEELGVLYSKILAITTDNASSNDTLFEWLNGYEIDALTSQVRCLAHVINLRAQDLVKSLKAPLDFDTDYENFLENKI
;
A
#
# COMPACT_ATOMS: atom_id res chain seq x y z
N GLU A 1 13.86 37.99 10.90
CA GLU A 1 12.75 37.01 10.78
C GLU A 1 11.56 37.49 9.92
N VAL A 2 11.46 38.76 9.51
CA VAL A 2 10.30 39.27 8.75
C VAL A 2 10.41 39.08 7.23
N GLN A 3 11.57 38.69 6.68
CA GLN A 3 11.75 38.55 5.21
C GLN A 3 11.32 37.19 4.63
N ASN A 4 11.19 36.14 5.44
CA ASN A 4 10.88 34.79 4.94
C ASN A 4 9.37 34.55 4.76
N VAL A 5 8.53 35.24 5.54
CA VAL A 5 7.07 35.09 5.50
C VAL A 5 6.48 35.56 4.16
N TRP A 6 7.09 36.58 3.54
CA TRP A 6 6.65 37.12 2.25
C TRP A 6 7.06 36.25 1.06
N GLN A 7 8.10 35.43 1.16
CA GLN A 7 8.52 34.57 0.04
C GLN A 7 7.67 33.30 -0.09
N GLU A 8 7.25 32.71 1.04
CA GLU A 8 6.35 31.55 1.03
C GLU A 8 4.94 31.92 0.55
N GLN A 9 4.38 33.04 1.01
CA GLN A 9 3.05 33.51 0.54
C GLN A 9 3.02 33.87 -0.96
N PHE A 10 4.14 34.30 -1.54
CA PHE A 10 4.22 34.68 -2.97
C PHE A 10 4.32 33.48 -3.92
N GLN A 11 4.85 32.34 -3.47
CA GLN A 11 4.93 31.12 -4.26
C GLN A 11 3.54 30.49 -4.46
N ASP A 12 2.74 30.46 -3.39
CA ASP A 12 1.37 29.92 -3.43
C ASP A 12 0.45 30.74 -4.34
N TRP A 13 0.60 32.07 -4.34
CA TRP A 13 -0.28 32.96 -5.12
C TRP A 13 -0.11 32.81 -6.64
N ASN A 14 1.12 32.55 -7.10
CA ASN A 14 1.39 32.31 -8.51
C ASN A 14 0.88 30.95 -8.98
N MET A 15 0.94 29.95 -8.10
CA MET A 15 0.47 28.61 -8.40
C MET A 15 -1.06 28.55 -8.44
N ILE A 16 -1.74 29.22 -7.51
CA ILE A 16 -3.20 29.33 -7.49
C ILE A 16 -3.71 30.03 -8.76
N LYS A 17 -3.11 31.15 -9.16
CA LYS A 17 -3.48 31.84 -10.41
C LYS A 17 -3.22 30.99 -11.65
N HIS A 18 -2.16 30.19 -11.65
CA HIS A 18 -1.86 29.27 -12.75
C HIS A 18 -2.94 28.17 -12.88
N LEU A 19 -3.43 27.68 -11.74
CA LEU A 19 -4.49 26.67 -11.69
C LEU A 19 -5.86 27.26 -12.04
N GLU A 20 -6.17 28.47 -11.59
CA GLU A 20 -7.37 29.24 -11.97
C GLU A 20 -7.46 29.46 -13.49
N GLY A 21 -6.33 29.79 -14.13
CA GLY A 21 -6.27 30.04 -15.57
C GLY A 21 -6.38 28.78 -16.44
N LYS A 22 -5.96 27.62 -15.93
CA LYS A 22 -5.98 26.34 -16.69
C LYS A 22 -7.20 25.47 -16.40
N HIS A 23 -7.76 25.57 -15.20
CA HIS A 23 -8.87 24.73 -14.73
C HIS A 23 -9.94 25.58 -14.00
N PRO A 24 -10.68 26.44 -14.73
CA PRO A 24 -11.64 27.36 -14.13
C PRO A 24 -12.78 26.67 -13.36
N ASN A 25 -13.04 25.39 -13.62
CA ASN A 25 -14.07 24.60 -12.94
C ASN A 25 -13.57 23.81 -11.72
N ALA A 26 -12.27 23.86 -11.39
CA ALA A 26 -11.72 23.08 -10.27
C ALA A 26 -11.98 23.72 -8.89
N ILE A 27 -12.48 24.96 -8.84
CA ILE A 27 -12.65 25.74 -7.60
C ILE A 27 -14.15 25.94 -7.25
N LEU A 28 -15.06 25.47 -8.09
CA LEU A 28 -16.50 25.51 -7.81
C LEU A 28 -16.99 24.12 -7.44
N ASP A 29 -16.98 23.79 -6.15
CA ASP A 29 -18.18 23.28 -5.46
C ASP A 29 -17.93 23.14 -3.93
N GLU A 30 -18.00 24.25 -3.20
CA GLU A 30 -18.07 24.22 -1.72
C GLU A 30 -19.52 24.08 -1.20
N THR A 31 -20.50 23.76 -2.06
CA THR A 31 -21.93 23.77 -1.68
C THR A 31 -22.69 22.48 -1.95
N ALA A 32 -22.08 21.48 -2.59
CA ALA A 32 -22.66 20.14 -2.58
C ALA A 32 -22.56 19.55 -1.17
N GLN A 33 -23.70 19.45 -0.47
CA GLN A 33 -23.94 18.34 0.44
C GLN A 33 -23.88 17.05 -0.37
N GLN A 34 -22.68 16.66 -0.76
CA GLN A 34 -22.43 15.42 -1.44
C GLN A 34 -22.52 14.36 -0.35
N THR A 35 -23.65 13.66 -0.31
CA THR A 35 -23.65 12.28 0.17
C THR A 35 -22.78 11.50 -0.81
N ASP A 36 -21.48 11.73 -0.75
CA ASP A 36 -20.52 11.06 -1.59
C ASP A 36 -20.58 9.60 -1.17
N ILE A 37 -21.24 8.82 -2.03
CA ILE A 37 -20.87 7.44 -2.19
C ILE A 37 -19.41 7.51 -2.61
N PHE A 38 -18.53 7.47 -1.61
CA PHE A 38 -17.10 7.34 -1.82
C PHE A 38 -16.91 6.03 -2.59
N VAL A 39 -16.82 6.15 -3.92
CA VAL A 39 -16.51 5.02 -4.78
C VAL A 39 -15.03 4.76 -4.58
N PHE A 40 -14.73 3.96 -3.56
CA PHE A 40 -13.39 3.48 -3.30
C PHE A 40 -12.90 2.75 -4.56
N SER A 41 -11.97 3.36 -5.28
CA SER A 41 -11.18 2.69 -6.30
C SER A 41 -9.75 2.62 -5.83
N GLN A 42 -9.07 1.51 -6.12
CA GLN A 42 -7.64 1.36 -5.83
C GLN A 42 -6.84 2.54 -6.40
N ASN A 43 -7.21 3.04 -7.59
CA ASN A 43 -6.54 4.17 -8.22
C ASN A 43 -6.79 5.48 -7.47
N THR A 44 -8.02 5.74 -7.01
CA THR A 44 -8.35 6.93 -6.20
C THR A 44 -7.56 6.93 -4.89
N CYS A 45 -7.55 5.79 -4.20
CA CYS A 45 -6.79 5.62 -2.96
C CYS A 45 -5.28 5.81 -3.23
N ARG A 46 -4.75 5.20 -4.30
CA ARG A 46 -3.35 5.37 -4.70
C ARG A 46 -2.99 6.82 -5.02
N GLN A 47 -3.84 7.54 -5.76
CA GLN A 47 -3.58 8.95 -6.11
C GLN A 47 -3.59 9.85 -4.89
N ALA A 48 -4.58 9.67 -4.02
CA ALA A 48 -4.69 10.48 -2.82
C ALA A 48 -3.59 10.16 -1.81
N PHE A 49 -3.15 8.91 -1.73
CA PHE A 49 -1.96 8.48 -1.00
C PHE A 49 -0.67 9.10 -1.56
N LEU A 50 -0.46 9.07 -2.88
CA LEU A 50 0.71 9.69 -3.50
C LEU A 50 0.72 11.20 -3.25
N LYS A 51 -0.45 11.84 -3.35
CA LYS A 51 -0.61 13.25 -3.01
C LYS A 51 -0.25 13.50 -1.56
N TRP A 52 -0.72 12.68 -0.62
CA TRP A 52 -0.36 12.79 0.79
C TRP A 52 1.15 12.72 1.02
N VAL A 53 1.82 11.69 0.49
CA VAL A 53 3.28 11.50 0.63
C VAL A 53 4.04 12.73 0.15
N VAL A 54 3.66 13.28 -1.00
CA VAL A 54 4.30 14.47 -1.59
C VAL A 54 4.01 15.73 -0.77
N MET A 55 2.75 15.97 -0.40
CA MET A 55 2.33 17.20 0.30
C MET A 55 2.85 17.27 1.73
N THR A 56 3.07 16.12 2.38
CA THR A 56 3.55 16.03 3.77
C THR A 56 5.03 15.68 3.88
N ASN A 57 5.74 15.64 2.75
CA ASN A 57 7.17 15.33 2.63
C ASN A 57 7.57 14.04 3.40
N GLN A 58 6.78 12.98 3.23
CA GLN A 58 7.02 11.68 3.87
C GLN A 58 7.84 10.78 2.96
N PRO A 59 8.63 9.83 3.49
CA PRO A 59 9.26 8.83 2.66
C PRO A 59 8.21 7.91 2.02
N PHE A 60 8.49 7.35 0.85
CA PHE A 60 7.52 6.51 0.11
C PHE A 60 7.09 5.24 0.85
N ASN A 61 7.91 4.78 1.81
CA ASN A 61 7.59 3.66 2.69
C ASN A 61 6.88 4.08 3.99
N ALA A 62 6.65 5.38 4.21
CA ALA A 62 5.98 5.87 5.41
C ALA A 62 4.66 5.13 5.69
N PRO A 63 3.83 4.80 4.68
CA PRO A 63 2.54 4.18 4.96
C PRO A 63 2.60 2.68 5.23
N GLU A 64 3.78 2.08 5.09
CA GLU A 64 4.05 0.73 5.63
C GLU A 64 4.10 0.76 7.18
N GLN A 65 4.21 1.96 7.77
CA GLN A 65 4.10 2.16 9.22
C GLN A 65 2.63 2.37 9.61
N HIS A 66 2.18 1.60 10.60
CA HIS A 66 0.80 1.61 11.12
C HIS A 66 0.23 3.01 11.39
N LEU A 67 1.00 3.91 12.02
CA LEU A 67 0.54 5.26 12.36
C LEU A 67 0.23 6.15 11.13
N ASN A 68 0.90 5.88 10.01
CA ASN A 68 0.70 6.64 8.77
C ASN A 68 -0.46 6.08 7.95
N LEU A 69 -0.77 4.78 8.10
CA LEU A 69 -1.95 4.18 7.49
C LEU A 69 -3.25 4.79 8.01
N THR A 70 -3.42 4.98 9.33
CA THR A 70 -4.63 5.60 9.89
C THR A 70 -4.80 7.05 9.50
N LYS A 71 -3.72 7.83 9.59
CA LYS A 71 -3.73 9.23 9.12
C LYS A 71 -4.15 9.30 7.66
N CYS A 72 -3.60 8.43 6.82
CA CYS A 72 -4.01 8.34 5.43
C CYS A 72 -5.50 7.98 5.30
N LEU A 73 -6.01 6.97 6.00
CA LEU A 73 -7.42 6.59 5.95
C LEU A 73 -8.36 7.72 6.42
N GLU A 74 -7.99 8.44 7.48
CA GLU A 74 -8.72 9.60 8.00
C GLU A 74 -8.76 10.76 7.01
N GLU A 75 -7.61 11.12 6.44
CA GLU A 75 -7.52 12.18 5.43
C GLU A 75 -8.26 11.83 4.13
N LEU A 76 -8.39 10.55 3.83
CA LEU A 76 -9.21 10.04 2.72
C LEU A 76 -10.71 10.00 3.04
N GLY A 77 -11.12 10.33 4.27
CA GLY A 77 -12.50 10.24 4.72
C GLY A 77 -13.01 8.79 4.81
N VAL A 78 -12.11 7.81 4.89
CA VAL A 78 -12.46 6.40 5.02
C VAL A 78 -12.84 6.12 6.47
N LEU A 79 -14.11 5.84 6.69
CA LEU A 79 -14.59 5.39 7.99
C LEU A 79 -14.11 3.96 8.25
N TYR A 80 -13.43 3.72 9.37
CA TYR A 80 -12.96 2.39 9.77
C TYR A 80 -14.09 1.34 9.77
N SER A 81 -15.29 1.72 10.22
CA SER A 81 -16.49 0.87 10.22
C SER A 81 -17.00 0.45 8.84
N LYS A 82 -16.49 1.05 7.76
CA LYS A 82 -16.81 0.68 6.37
C LYS A 82 -15.75 -0.20 5.72
N ILE A 83 -14.64 -0.49 6.41
CA ILE A 83 -13.60 -1.38 5.92
C ILE A 83 -14.06 -2.82 6.14
N LEU A 84 -14.44 -3.50 5.07
CA LEU A 84 -14.87 -4.90 5.12
C LEU A 84 -13.69 -5.86 5.21
N ALA A 85 -12.62 -5.58 4.47
CA ALA A 85 -11.45 -6.45 4.40
C ALA A 85 -10.22 -5.65 3.94
N ILE A 86 -9.05 -6.04 4.45
CA ILE A 86 -7.74 -5.54 4.03
C ILE A 86 -6.93 -6.73 3.53
N THR A 87 -6.46 -6.63 2.28
CA THR A 87 -5.60 -7.64 1.67
C THR A 87 -4.12 -7.29 1.86
N THR A 88 -3.34 -8.15 2.53
CA THR A 88 -1.89 -7.97 2.72
C THR A 88 -1.12 -9.20 2.25
N ASP A 89 0.16 -9.09 1.95
CA ASP A 89 0.99 -10.28 1.71
C ASP A 89 1.18 -11.11 3.00
N ASN A 90 1.80 -12.29 2.90
CA ASN A 90 1.93 -13.22 4.03
C ASN A 90 3.16 -12.94 4.91
N ALA A 91 3.67 -11.71 4.89
CA ALA A 91 4.78 -11.30 5.75
C ALA A 91 4.31 -11.15 7.20
N SER A 92 5.16 -11.56 8.16
CA SER A 92 4.85 -11.49 9.59
C SER A 92 4.71 -10.06 10.10
N SER A 93 5.30 -9.07 9.42
CA SER A 93 5.09 -7.64 9.71
C SER A 93 3.62 -7.21 9.58
N ASN A 94 2.85 -7.91 8.75
CA ASN A 94 1.41 -7.63 8.62
C ASN A 94 0.61 -8.18 9.80
N ASP A 95 1.14 -9.15 10.55
CA ASP A 95 0.48 -9.62 11.77
C ASP A 95 0.46 -8.48 12.81
N THR A 96 1.59 -7.79 12.96
CA THR A 96 1.72 -6.60 13.81
C THR A 96 0.83 -5.44 13.34
N LEU A 97 0.64 -5.27 12.03
CA LEU A 97 -0.29 -4.28 11.49
C LEU A 97 -1.73 -4.54 11.98
N PHE A 98 -2.19 -5.79 11.91
CA PHE A 98 -3.54 -6.15 12.31
C PHE A 98 -3.76 -6.16 13.82
N GLU A 99 -2.75 -6.55 14.61
CA GLU A 99 -2.80 -6.38 16.07
C GLU A 99 -3.05 -4.92 16.45
N TRP A 100 -2.46 -3.99 15.72
CA TRP A 100 -2.65 -2.56 15.93
C TRP A 100 -4.02 -2.05 15.42
N LEU A 101 -4.48 -2.53 14.27
CA LEU A 101 -5.79 -2.17 13.70
C LEU A 101 -6.97 -2.65 14.54
N ASN A 102 -6.80 -3.68 15.37
CA ASN A 102 -7.82 -4.09 16.36
C ASN A 102 -8.24 -2.93 17.28
N GLY A 103 -7.37 -1.94 17.51
CA GLY A 103 -7.69 -0.72 18.27
C GLY A 103 -8.68 0.23 17.57
N TYR A 104 -8.96 0.00 16.28
CA TYR A 104 -9.84 0.81 15.43
C TYR A 104 -11.08 0.02 14.96
N GLU A 105 -11.49 -1.02 15.72
CA GLU A 105 -12.63 -1.89 15.40
C GLU A 105 -12.49 -2.69 14.08
N ILE A 106 -11.28 -2.75 13.52
CA ILE A 106 -10.97 -3.62 12.37
C ILE A 106 -10.38 -4.91 12.93
N ASP A 107 -11.25 -5.90 13.11
CA ASP A 107 -10.86 -7.19 13.66
C ASP A 107 -10.06 -8.01 12.64
N ALA A 108 -8.85 -8.41 13.05
CA ALA A 108 -7.96 -9.25 12.27
C ALA A 108 -8.61 -10.56 11.80
N LEU A 109 -9.42 -11.21 12.64
CA LEU A 109 -10.01 -12.51 12.33
C LEU A 109 -11.04 -12.44 11.20
N THR A 110 -11.74 -11.32 11.10
CA THR A 110 -12.83 -11.11 10.13
C THR A 110 -12.41 -10.29 8.93
N SER A 111 -11.38 -9.45 9.07
CA SER A 111 -11.01 -8.44 8.07
C SER A 111 -9.67 -8.71 7.39
N GLN A 112 -8.81 -9.59 7.93
CA GLN A 112 -7.53 -9.92 7.31
C GLN A 112 -7.70 -10.92 6.18
N VAL A 113 -7.30 -10.52 4.97
CA VAL A 113 -7.21 -11.42 3.81
C VAL A 113 -5.75 -11.52 3.37
N ARG A 114 -5.18 -12.72 3.38
CA ARG A 114 -3.83 -12.94 2.85
C ARG A 114 -3.83 -12.92 1.33
N CYS A 115 -2.78 -12.36 0.75
CA CYS A 115 -2.60 -12.29 -0.70
C CYS A 115 -2.51 -13.70 -1.29
N LEU A 116 -3.51 -14.06 -2.10
CA LEU A 116 -3.59 -15.37 -2.75
C LEU A 116 -2.34 -15.68 -3.58
N ALA A 117 -1.83 -14.69 -4.32
CA ALA A 117 -0.61 -14.86 -5.12
C ALA A 117 0.61 -15.23 -4.25
N HIS A 118 0.74 -14.62 -3.08
CA HIS A 118 1.82 -14.94 -2.15
C HIS A 118 1.65 -16.35 -1.57
N VAL A 119 0.44 -16.74 -1.19
CA VAL A 119 0.16 -18.11 -0.69
C VAL A 119 0.50 -19.16 -1.74
N ILE A 120 0.10 -18.94 -3.01
CA ILE A 120 0.44 -19.84 -4.12
C ILE A 120 1.96 -19.93 -4.30
N ASN A 121 2.67 -18.79 -4.28
CA ASN A 121 4.12 -18.75 -4.40
C ASN A 121 4.81 -19.55 -3.29
N LEU A 122 4.37 -19.42 -2.03
CA LEU A 122 4.90 -20.21 -0.92
C LEU A 122 4.70 -21.71 -1.14
N ARG A 123 3.49 -22.14 -1.53
CA ARG A 123 3.21 -23.55 -1.80
C ARG A 123 3.99 -24.11 -2.99
N ALA A 124 4.16 -23.34 -4.05
CA ALA A 124 4.98 -23.72 -5.18
C ALA A 124 6.45 -23.90 -4.78
N GLN A 125 6.99 -22.99 -3.96
CA GLN A 125 8.36 -23.11 -3.45
C GLN A 125 8.55 -24.33 -2.55
N ASP A 126 7.59 -24.61 -1.66
CA ASP A 126 7.62 -25.80 -0.79
C ASP A 126 7.58 -27.09 -1.62
N LEU A 127 6.71 -27.15 -2.63
CA LEU A 127 6.61 -28.28 -3.54
C LEU A 127 7.94 -28.51 -4.28
N VAL A 128 8.51 -27.45 -4.87
CA VAL A 128 9.80 -27.54 -5.57
C VAL A 128 10.92 -28.01 -4.63
N LYS A 129 10.95 -27.52 -3.38
CA LYS A 129 11.92 -28.00 -2.37
C LYS A 129 11.72 -29.47 -2.04
N SER A 130 10.47 -29.93 -1.94
CA SER A 130 10.16 -31.34 -1.66
C SER A 130 10.48 -32.28 -2.83
N LEU A 131 10.41 -31.78 -4.07
CA LEU A 131 10.74 -32.52 -5.29
C LEU A 131 12.24 -32.58 -5.58
N LYS A 132 13.04 -31.67 -4.99
CA LYS A 132 14.48 -31.82 -4.92
C LYS A 132 14.81 -32.96 -3.96
N ALA A 133 14.61 -34.20 -4.42
CA ALA A 133 15.32 -35.35 -3.90
C ALA A 133 16.82 -34.99 -3.82
N PRO A 134 17.60 -35.54 -2.86
CA PRO A 134 19.05 -35.45 -2.96
C PRO A 134 19.42 -36.08 -4.31
N LEU A 135 19.76 -35.22 -5.27
CA LEU A 135 20.42 -35.67 -6.49
C LEU A 135 21.83 -35.99 -6.01
N ASP A 136 22.05 -37.26 -5.70
CA ASP A 136 23.35 -37.80 -5.37
C ASP A 136 24.13 -37.92 -6.69
N PHE A 137 24.48 -36.74 -7.23
CA PHE A 137 25.14 -36.59 -8.54
C PHE A 137 26.46 -37.37 -8.61
N ASP A 138 27.09 -37.64 -7.46
CA ASP A 138 28.33 -38.38 -7.37
C ASP A 138 28.13 -39.87 -7.67
N THR A 139 27.01 -40.47 -7.24
CA THR A 139 26.76 -41.90 -7.42
C THR A 139 26.29 -42.24 -8.84
N ASP A 140 25.50 -41.36 -9.48
CA ASP A 140 25.00 -41.59 -10.84
C ASP A 140 26.05 -41.32 -11.93
N TYR A 141 27.00 -40.40 -11.69
CA TYR A 141 28.08 -40.10 -12.63
C TYR A 141 29.15 -41.21 -12.66
N GLU A 142 29.54 -41.74 -11.49
CA GLU A 142 30.49 -42.85 -11.40
C GLU A 142 29.90 -44.15 -12.01
N ASN A 143 28.63 -44.45 -11.76
CA ASN A 143 27.94 -45.59 -12.38
C ASN A 143 27.81 -45.48 -13.92
N PHE A 144 27.75 -44.26 -14.46
CA PHE A 144 27.75 -44.02 -15.91
C PHE A 144 29.14 -44.21 -16.55
N LEU A 145 30.21 -43.90 -15.81
CA LEU A 145 31.59 -44.12 -16.25
C LEU A 145 32.04 -45.59 -16.13
N GLU A 146 31.50 -46.34 -15.17
CA GLU A 146 31.81 -47.76 -14.98
C GLU A 146 31.06 -48.68 -15.96
N ASN A 147 29.86 -48.32 -16.43
CA ASN A 147 29.08 -49.11 -17.40
C ASN A 147 29.40 -48.79 -18.88
N LYS A 148 30.68 -48.54 -19.21
CA LYS A 148 31.13 -48.26 -20.59
C LYS A 148 30.77 -49.38 -21.58
N ILE A 149 29.98 -49.02 -22.60
CA ILE A 149 29.95 -49.65 -23.93
C ILE A 149 31.30 -49.41 -24.63
#